data_AF-A0A2E1NNA3-F1
#
_entry.id   AF-A0A2E1NNA3-F1
#
_cell.length_a   1.000
_cell.length_b   1.000
_cell.length_c   1.000
_cell.angle_alpha   90.00
_cell.angle_beta   90.00
_cell.angle_gamma   90.00
#
_symmetry.space_group_name_H-M   'P 1'
#
loop_
_entity.id
_entity.type
_entity.pdbx_description
1 polymer ?
#
loop_
_entity_poly.entity_id
_entity_poly.type
_entity_poly.pdbx_seq_one_letter_code
_entity_poly.pdbx_strand_id
1 'polypeptide(L)'
;MSSLFLHQTIKPCNVFLPRLQYRSLPTEDTSLNDLRGRRFLLLHVRAEILSKVEALQEINRISKLCQEAKLAVQVVVTGDVGLSSIEIVNAVNEPSGYFLNLAATLPFSCDLDYLCLVDESWKISSVLPQLSADGVSQLLEQLGTSESSREISDTQAPVLLVDNVFTNAQCDDIIAHFNARTSSRSKVGDVVNTASKIRDDVFLSAEASRAIDAVTTKSLLPEMQRVFGFVGSHRETYKVGCYRGGEGGFYRPHRDKYRGPNLKEQSYRQYSYTINLNQEFEGGGIYFPEFSPNFYKVPRGGAIVFPSHLLHGVYPVTAGERYILVGFVFDENAQRMRKAHLRDFDPERAEERLKRPCAIDGRLMSEYGIYRESLERIAPTLTIPSPLIERFESGEL
;
A
#
# COMPACT_ATOMS: atom_id res chain seq x y z
N MET A 1 -38.70 -37.43 10.39
CA MET A 1 -37.42 -36.87 10.87
C MET A 1 -37.00 -35.82 9.88
N SER A 2 -37.32 -34.58 10.23
CA SER A 2 -37.18 -33.38 9.42
C SER A 2 -35.71 -33.13 9.13
N SER A 3 -35.37 -32.98 7.85
CA SER A 3 -34.05 -32.63 7.36
C SER A 3 -33.49 -31.41 8.07
N LEU A 4 -32.37 -31.57 8.78
CA LEU A 4 -31.47 -30.49 9.12
C LEU A 4 -30.84 -29.95 7.83
N PHE A 5 -31.60 -29.18 7.04
CA PHE A 5 -31.02 -28.20 6.14
C PHE A 5 -30.57 -27.03 7.03
N LEU A 6 -29.37 -27.13 7.59
CA LEU A 6 -28.64 -25.95 8.04
C LEU A 6 -28.63 -24.98 6.86
N HIS A 7 -29.33 -23.87 7.01
CA HIS A 7 -29.48 -22.85 5.98
C HIS A 7 -28.12 -22.49 5.38
N GLN A 8 -27.89 -22.91 4.11
CA GLN A 8 -26.79 -22.52 3.22
C GLN A 8 -26.86 -21.02 2.86
N THR A 9 -27.12 -20.17 3.85
CA THR A 9 -27.38 -18.75 3.64
C THR A 9 -26.06 -18.01 3.69
N ILE A 10 -25.70 -17.40 2.55
CA ILE A 10 -24.66 -16.38 2.46
C ILE A 10 -24.95 -15.33 3.53
N LYS A 11 -23.97 -15.03 4.38
CA LYS A 11 -24.10 -13.99 5.40
C LYS A 11 -23.26 -12.77 5.02
N PRO A 12 -23.82 -11.56 5.12
CA PRO A 12 -23.03 -10.35 4.97
C PRO A 12 -21.99 -10.28 6.07
N CYS A 13 -20.81 -9.78 5.73
CA CYS A 13 -19.69 -9.58 6.65
C CYS A 13 -19.04 -8.23 6.33
N ASN A 14 -18.29 -7.67 7.28
CA ASN A 14 -17.56 -6.42 7.10
C ASN A 14 -16.26 -6.46 7.91
N VAL A 15 -15.45 -7.49 7.67
CA VAL A 15 -14.17 -7.69 8.33
C VAL A 15 -13.05 -7.36 7.35
N PHE A 16 -12.10 -6.52 7.75
CA PHE A 16 -10.93 -6.22 6.94
C PHE A 16 -9.97 -7.41 6.95
N LEU A 17 -9.51 -7.86 5.78
CA LEU A 17 -8.54 -8.94 5.69
C LEU A 17 -7.13 -8.38 5.90
N PRO A 18 -6.44 -8.57 7.04
CA PRO A 18 -5.15 -7.94 7.27
C PRO A 18 -4.09 -8.51 6.32
N ARG A 19 -3.00 -7.75 6.18
CA ARG A 19 -1.84 -8.19 5.39
C ARG A 19 -1.15 -9.33 6.12
N LEU A 20 -1.28 -10.54 5.59
CA LEU A 20 -0.52 -11.69 6.06
C LEU A 20 0.71 -11.93 5.18
N GLN A 21 1.75 -12.46 5.81
CA GLN A 21 2.88 -13.06 5.11
C GLN A 21 2.55 -14.54 4.90
N TYR A 22 2.38 -14.94 3.65
CA TYR A 22 2.06 -16.32 3.27
C TYR A 22 3.34 -17.00 2.82
N ARG A 23 3.50 -18.29 3.14
CA ARG A 23 4.52 -19.12 2.49
C ARG A 23 3.82 -19.84 1.33
N SER A 24 4.23 -19.57 0.10
CA SER A 24 4.04 -20.56 -0.95
C SER A 24 5.15 -21.61 -0.85
N LEU A 25 5.15 -22.59 -1.74
CA LEU A 25 6.18 -23.62 -1.92
C LEU A 25 7.60 -23.10 -1.64
N PRO A 26 8.57 -23.96 -1.28
CA PRO A 26 9.93 -23.56 -0.88
C PRO A 26 10.75 -22.73 -1.89
N THR A 27 10.18 -22.24 -2.99
CA THR A 27 10.84 -21.40 -3.99
C THR A 27 10.11 -20.11 -4.40
N GLU A 28 8.87 -19.82 -3.96
CA GLU A 28 8.21 -18.54 -4.30
C GLU A 28 7.35 -17.99 -3.16
N ASP A 29 7.51 -16.71 -2.81
CA ASP A 29 6.56 -15.99 -1.94
C ASP A 29 5.40 -15.46 -2.81
N THR A 30 4.38 -16.27 -3.12
CA THR A 30 3.14 -15.73 -3.72
C THR A 30 2.33 -15.05 -2.62
N SER A 31 2.54 -13.74 -2.49
CA SER A 31 1.71 -12.88 -1.66
C SER A 31 0.36 -12.68 -2.33
N LEU A 32 -0.73 -12.58 -1.55
CA LEU A 32 -2.06 -12.16 -2.06
C LEU A 32 -2.07 -10.76 -2.71
N ASN A 33 -0.93 -10.06 -2.74
CA ASN A 33 -0.80 -8.73 -3.33
C ASN A 33 -1.30 -8.67 -4.79
N ASP A 34 -1.19 -9.75 -5.56
CA ASP A 34 -1.64 -9.79 -6.97
C ASP A 34 -3.17 -9.73 -7.11
N LEU A 35 -3.90 -9.99 -6.02
CA LEU A 35 -5.36 -9.90 -5.95
C LEU A 35 -5.86 -8.52 -5.50
N ARG A 36 -4.97 -7.59 -5.12
CA ARG A 36 -5.40 -6.26 -4.66
C ARG A 36 -6.16 -5.49 -5.72
N GLY A 37 -7.20 -4.78 -5.28
CA GLY A 37 -8.08 -4.02 -6.16
C GLY A 37 -9.01 -4.89 -7.01
N ARG A 38 -9.11 -6.19 -6.72
CA ARG A 38 -10.01 -7.13 -7.40
C ARG A 38 -10.94 -7.78 -6.39
N ARG A 39 -12.15 -8.14 -6.83
CA ARG A 39 -12.97 -9.12 -6.12
C ARG A 39 -12.39 -10.50 -6.32
N PHE A 40 -12.35 -11.30 -5.27
CA PHE A 40 -11.92 -12.68 -5.35
C PHE A 40 -12.59 -13.53 -4.28
N LEU A 41 -12.65 -14.83 -4.52
CA LEU A 41 -13.12 -15.82 -3.57
C LEU A 41 -11.92 -16.40 -2.81
N LEU A 42 -11.92 -16.28 -1.50
CA LEU A 42 -10.95 -16.91 -0.61
C LEU A 42 -11.54 -18.20 -0.05
N LEU A 43 -10.85 -19.31 -0.27
CA LEU A 43 -11.20 -20.63 0.26
C LEU A 43 -10.26 -20.92 1.42
N HIS A 44 -10.79 -20.97 2.63
CA HIS A 44 -10.03 -21.46 3.77
C HIS A 44 -10.29 -22.96 3.94
N VAL A 45 -9.20 -23.73 4.01
CA VAL A 45 -9.24 -25.19 4.17
C VAL A 45 -8.18 -25.63 5.15
N ARG A 46 -8.50 -26.56 6.06
CA ARG A 46 -7.48 -27.19 6.90
C ARG A 46 -6.73 -28.28 6.15
N ALA A 47 -5.46 -28.43 6.48
CA ALA A 47 -4.57 -29.45 5.93
C ALA A 47 -5.17 -30.87 5.96
N GLU A 48 -5.84 -31.24 7.06
CA GLU A 48 -6.47 -32.55 7.25
C GLU A 48 -7.59 -32.85 6.25
N ILE A 49 -8.32 -31.82 5.79
CA ILE A 49 -9.45 -31.98 4.87
C ILE A 49 -8.98 -32.19 3.44
N LEU A 50 -7.82 -31.65 3.07
CA LEU A 50 -7.24 -31.84 1.73
C LEU A 50 -6.87 -33.28 1.41
N SER A 51 -6.75 -34.15 2.43
CA SER A 51 -6.56 -35.58 2.23
C SER A 51 -7.81 -36.30 1.70
N LYS A 52 -8.98 -35.66 1.77
CA LYS A 52 -10.27 -36.24 1.34
C LYS A 52 -10.52 -35.94 -0.13
N VAL A 53 -10.80 -36.98 -0.91
CA VAL A 53 -11.06 -36.86 -2.36
C VAL A 53 -12.27 -35.97 -2.64
N GLU A 54 -13.30 -36.06 -1.82
CA GLU A 54 -14.53 -35.27 -1.94
C GLU A 54 -14.25 -33.77 -1.78
N ALA A 55 -13.36 -33.39 -0.85
CA ALA A 55 -12.99 -31.99 -0.64
C ALA A 55 -12.21 -31.43 -1.84
N LEU A 56 -11.27 -32.21 -2.39
CA LEU A 56 -10.54 -31.82 -3.59
C LEU A 56 -11.46 -31.66 -4.81
N GLN A 57 -12.41 -32.57 -4.98
CA GLN A 57 -13.42 -32.48 -6.04
C GLN A 57 -14.28 -31.22 -5.89
N GLU A 58 -14.68 -30.88 -4.67
CA GLU A 58 -15.50 -29.70 -4.40
C GLU A 58 -14.73 -28.39 -4.61
N ILE A 59 -13.48 -28.31 -4.16
CA ILE A 59 -12.57 -27.17 -4.41
C ILE A 59 -12.39 -26.96 -5.93
N ASN A 60 -12.20 -28.04 -6.69
CA ASN A 60 -12.06 -27.96 -8.15
C ASN A 60 -13.34 -27.47 -8.82
N ARG A 61 -14.52 -27.90 -8.35
CA ARG A 61 -15.81 -27.40 -8.85
C ARG A 61 -15.98 -25.91 -8.57
N ILE A 62 -15.70 -25.46 -7.34
CA ILE A 62 -15.75 -24.05 -6.95
C ILE A 62 -14.80 -23.23 -7.82
N SER A 63 -13.57 -23.72 -8.03
CA SER A 63 -12.56 -23.04 -8.84
C SER A 63 -13.00 -22.87 -10.30
N LYS A 64 -13.60 -23.92 -10.88
CA LYS A 64 -14.13 -23.88 -12.25
C LYS A 64 -15.27 -22.88 -12.39
N LEU A 65 -16.23 -22.87 -11.46
CA LEU A 65 -17.35 -21.92 -11.46
C LEU A 65 -16.86 -20.47 -11.42
N CYS A 66 -15.89 -20.18 -10.55
CA CYS A 66 -15.31 -18.84 -10.47
C CYS A 66 -14.53 -18.45 -11.73
N GLN A 67 -13.80 -19.40 -12.33
CA GLN A 67 -13.10 -19.16 -13.60
C GLN A 67 -14.06 -18.79 -14.73
N GLU A 68 -15.18 -19.50 -14.85
CA GLU A 68 -16.25 -19.19 -15.82
C GLU A 68 -16.86 -17.80 -15.56
N ALA A 69 -17.00 -17.41 -14.29
CA ALA A 69 -17.46 -16.09 -13.87
C ALA A 69 -16.37 -15.00 -13.88
N LYS A 70 -15.14 -15.32 -14.30
CA LYS A 70 -13.97 -14.42 -14.26
C LYS A 70 -13.66 -13.85 -12.86
N LEU A 71 -14.03 -14.58 -11.81
CA LEU A 71 -13.71 -14.26 -10.42
C LEU A 71 -12.41 -14.97 -10.03
N ALA A 72 -11.43 -14.23 -9.51
CA ALA A 72 -10.19 -14.84 -9.04
C ALA A 72 -10.46 -15.71 -7.80
N VAL A 73 -9.69 -16.79 -7.66
CA VAL A 73 -9.81 -17.74 -6.55
C VAL A 73 -8.45 -17.88 -5.87
N GLN A 74 -8.48 -17.86 -4.54
CA GLN A 74 -7.34 -18.08 -3.69
C GLN A 74 -7.64 -19.16 -2.67
N VAL A 75 -6.84 -20.22 -2.66
CA VAL A 75 -6.94 -21.25 -1.60
C VAL A 75 -5.91 -20.95 -0.53
N VAL A 76 -6.35 -20.90 0.72
CA VAL A 76 -5.51 -20.74 1.91
C VAL A 76 -5.64 -22.00 2.74
N VAL A 77 -4.51 -22.66 2.95
CA VAL A 77 -4.42 -23.89 3.70
C VAL A 77 -3.84 -23.59 5.08
N THR A 78 -4.53 -23.96 6.15
CA THR A 78 -3.99 -23.87 7.51
C THR A 78 -3.59 -25.24 8.04
N GLY A 79 -2.40 -25.31 8.62
CA GLY A 79 -1.81 -26.52 9.19
C GLY A 79 -0.58 -27.00 8.44
N ASP A 80 0.13 -27.97 9.02
CA ASP A 80 1.33 -28.53 8.42
C ASP A 80 0.97 -29.53 7.32
N VAL A 81 0.98 -29.06 6.07
CA VAL A 81 0.81 -29.91 4.88
C VAL A 81 1.93 -29.66 3.88
N GLY A 82 2.48 -30.74 3.34
CA GLY A 82 3.31 -30.69 2.14
C GLY A 82 2.42 -30.46 0.92
N LEU A 83 2.30 -29.21 0.47
CA LEU A 83 1.49 -28.86 -0.71
C LEU A 83 2.03 -29.47 -2.02
N SER A 84 3.24 -30.04 -2.02
CA SER A 84 3.89 -30.62 -3.20
C SER A 84 3.16 -31.82 -3.82
N SER A 85 2.25 -32.47 -3.07
CA SER A 85 1.44 -33.59 -3.55
C SER A 85 0.02 -33.18 -3.97
N ILE A 86 -0.33 -31.90 -3.87
CA ILE A 86 -1.69 -31.39 -4.06
C ILE A 86 -1.67 -30.38 -5.21
N GLU A 87 -2.13 -30.80 -6.39
CA GLU A 87 -2.32 -29.93 -7.55
C GLU A 87 -3.58 -29.06 -7.39
N ILE A 88 -3.54 -28.11 -6.45
CA ILE A 88 -4.55 -27.05 -6.36
C ILE A 88 -3.95 -25.77 -6.92
N VAL A 89 -4.57 -25.25 -7.97
CA VAL A 89 -4.19 -23.97 -8.58
C VAL A 89 -4.28 -22.87 -7.52
N ASN A 90 -3.13 -22.22 -7.23
CA ASN A 90 -2.99 -21.08 -6.31
C ASN A 90 -3.26 -21.37 -4.82
N ALA A 91 -2.90 -22.54 -4.29
CA ALA A 91 -2.92 -22.76 -2.83
C ALA A 91 -1.70 -22.11 -2.14
N VAL A 92 -1.92 -21.43 -1.01
CA VAL A 92 -0.88 -20.92 -0.11
C VAL A 92 -1.01 -21.54 1.27
N ASN A 93 0.12 -21.80 1.94
CA ASN A 93 0.12 -22.27 3.33
C ASN A 93 0.18 -21.06 4.29
N GLU A 94 -0.72 -21.05 5.27
CA GLU A 94 -0.80 -20.07 6.34
C GLU A 94 -0.58 -20.78 7.70
N PRO A 95 0.65 -20.78 8.23
CA PRO A 95 1.00 -21.54 9.43
C PRO A 95 0.72 -20.79 10.75
N SER A 96 0.37 -19.50 10.72
CA SER A 96 0.21 -18.68 11.95
C SER A 96 -1.13 -18.88 12.65
N GLY A 97 -2.02 -19.71 12.10
CA GLY A 97 -3.35 -19.98 12.65
C GLY A 97 -4.28 -18.76 12.57
N TYR A 98 -3.92 -17.75 11.79
CA TYR A 98 -4.69 -16.52 11.70
C TYR A 98 -6.10 -16.78 11.17
N PHE A 99 -6.24 -17.57 10.10
CA PHE A 99 -7.56 -17.85 9.53
C PHE A 99 -8.43 -18.72 10.44
N LEU A 100 -7.82 -19.49 11.34
CA LEU A 100 -8.55 -20.18 12.41
C LEU A 100 -9.08 -19.18 13.46
N ASN A 101 -8.30 -18.15 13.79
CA ASN A 101 -8.77 -17.08 14.68
C ASN A 101 -9.79 -16.16 13.99
N LEU A 102 -9.63 -15.91 12.70
CA LEU A 102 -10.57 -15.12 11.89
C LEU A 102 -11.95 -15.78 11.87
N ALA A 103 -12.01 -17.11 11.73
CA ALA A 103 -13.24 -17.89 11.82
C ALA A 103 -14.07 -17.54 13.07
N ALA A 104 -13.44 -17.32 14.22
CA ALA A 104 -14.11 -16.94 15.46
C ALA A 104 -14.73 -15.53 15.44
N THR A 105 -14.31 -14.67 14.49
CA THR A 105 -14.85 -13.30 14.32
C THR A 105 -15.98 -13.22 13.28
N LEU A 106 -16.26 -14.32 12.59
CA LEU A 106 -17.31 -14.37 11.58
C LEU A 106 -18.69 -14.41 12.25
N PRO A 107 -19.76 -13.97 11.56
CA PRO A 107 -21.10 -13.83 12.14
C PRO A 107 -21.78 -15.15 12.56
N PHE A 108 -21.05 -16.26 12.59
CA PHE A 108 -21.48 -17.58 13.04
C PHE A 108 -20.24 -18.44 13.35
N SER A 109 -20.43 -19.49 14.14
CA SER A 109 -19.43 -20.56 14.27
C SER A 109 -19.37 -21.30 12.93
N CYS A 110 -18.45 -20.92 12.06
CA CYS A 110 -18.15 -21.73 10.89
C CYS A 110 -17.56 -23.06 11.39
N ASP A 111 -17.96 -24.17 10.79
CA ASP A 111 -17.05 -25.32 10.75
C ASP A 111 -15.72 -24.77 10.19
N LEU A 112 -14.58 -25.20 10.72
CA LEU A 112 -13.28 -24.55 10.53
C LEU A 112 -12.82 -24.37 9.06
N ASP A 113 -13.61 -24.77 8.06
CA ASP A 113 -13.40 -24.67 6.62
C ASP A 113 -14.53 -23.82 5.99
N TYR A 114 -14.20 -22.71 5.33
CA TYR A 114 -15.19 -21.73 4.87
C TYR A 114 -14.78 -20.99 3.59
N LEU A 115 -15.74 -20.31 2.96
CA LEU A 115 -15.50 -19.41 1.83
C LEU A 115 -15.78 -17.96 2.23
N CYS A 116 -14.94 -17.05 1.75
CA CYS A 116 -15.15 -15.62 1.91
C CYS A 116 -15.10 -14.93 0.55
N LEU A 117 -16.09 -14.09 0.26
CA LEU A 117 -15.97 -13.13 -0.82
C LEU A 117 -15.22 -11.91 -0.31
N VAL A 118 -14.07 -11.62 -0.92
CA VAL A 118 -13.28 -10.43 -0.63
C VAL A 118 -13.54 -9.41 -1.73
N ASP A 119 -13.90 -8.19 -1.32
CA ASP A 119 -14.15 -7.09 -2.24
C ASP A 119 -12.86 -6.35 -2.64
N GLU A 120 -12.98 -5.42 -3.58
CA GLU A 120 -11.86 -4.62 -4.09
C GLU A 120 -11.20 -3.74 -3.01
N SER A 121 -11.93 -3.45 -1.93
CA SER A 121 -11.45 -2.70 -0.76
C SER A 121 -10.76 -3.57 0.28
N TRP A 122 -10.56 -4.85 -0.04
CA TRP A 122 -9.87 -5.83 0.80
C TRP A 122 -10.65 -6.21 2.06
N LYS A 123 -11.98 -6.16 1.96
CA LYS A 123 -12.90 -6.58 3.02
C LYS A 123 -13.61 -7.87 2.65
N ILE A 124 -13.77 -8.73 3.64
CA ILE A 124 -14.67 -9.87 3.57
C ILE A 124 -16.09 -9.31 3.62
N SER A 125 -16.75 -9.34 2.46
CA SER A 125 -18.10 -8.80 2.26
C SER A 125 -19.17 -9.87 2.48
N SER A 126 -18.82 -11.14 2.29
CA SER A 126 -19.72 -12.27 2.49
C SER A 126 -18.96 -13.52 2.91
N VAL A 127 -19.59 -14.35 3.72
CA VAL A 127 -19.04 -15.63 4.18
C VAL A 127 -20.05 -16.75 3.89
N LEU A 128 -19.55 -17.87 3.40
CA LEU A 128 -20.27 -19.13 3.34
C LEU A 128 -19.64 -20.12 4.34
N PRO A 129 -20.44 -20.70 5.26
CA PRO A 129 -19.94 -21.52 6.37
C PRO A 129 -19.29 -22.85 5.98
N GLN A 130 -19.38 -23.26 4.71
CA GLN A 130 -18.97 -24.56 4.24
C GLN A 130 -18.52 -24.47 2.78
N LEU A 131 -17.57 -25.32 2.40
CA LEU A 131 -17.17 -25.50 1.01
C LEU A 131 -18.35 -26.08 0.21
N SER A 132 -19.03 -25.25 -0.56
CA SER A 132 -20.20 -25.64 -1.36
C SER A 132 -20.22 -24.91 -2.71
N ALA A 133 -20.12 -25.67 -3.79
CA ALA A 133 -20.25 -25.17 -5.15
C ALA A 133 -21.66 -24.60 -5.43
N ASP A 134 -22.69 -25.19 -4.82
CA ASP A 134 -24.07 -24.70 -4.92
C ASP A 134 -24.21 -23.32 -4.26
N GLY A 135 -23.64 -23.15 -3.05
CA GLY A 135 -23.61 -21.86 -2.37
C GLY A 135 -22.83 -20.79 -3.16
N VAL A 136 -21.73 -21.18 -3.81
CA VAL A 136 -20.97 -20.27 -4.69
C VAL A 136 -21.77 -19.88 -5.92
N SER A 137 -22.53 -20.80 -6.52
CA SER A 137 -23.40 -20.49 -7.67
C SER A 137 -24.45 -19.43 -7.30
N GLN A 138 -25.09 -19.59 -6.14
CA GLN A 138 -26.03 -18.60 -5.61
C GLN A 138 -25.36 -17.24 -5.35
N LEU A 139 -24.13 -17.24 -4.81
CA LEU A 139 -23.36 -16.02 -4.60
C LEU A 139 -23.06 -15.31 -5.93
N LEU A 140 -22.63 -16.06 -6.95
CA LEU A 140 -22.31 -15.50 -8.27
C LEU A 140 -23.55 -14.91 -8.95
N GLU A 141 -24.71 -15.54 -8.81
CA GLU A 141 -25.99 -14.99 -9.28
C GLU A 141 -26.35 -13.67 -8.55
N GLN A 142 -26.15 -13.61 -7.22
CA GLN A 142 -26.36 -12.37 -6.45
C GLN A 142 -25.38 -11.26 -6.84
N LEU A 143 -24.12 -11.61 -7.13
CA LEU A 143 -23.11 -10.64 -7.57
C LEU A 143 -23.39 -10.11 -8.98
N GLY A 144 -23.84 -10.98 -9.89
CA GLY A 144 -24.20 -10.61 -11.26
C GLY A 144 -25.46 -9.73 -11.33
N THR A 145 -26.29 -9.74 -10.29
CA THR A 145 -27.50 -8.92 -10.18
C THR A 145 -27.31 -7.64 -9.36
N SER A 146 -26.20 -7.51 -8.61
CA SER A 146 -25.91 -6.28 -7.88
C SER A 146 -25.35 -5.21 -8.84
N GLU A 147 -26.17 -4.24 -9.20
CA GLU A 147 -25.65 -2.99 -9.76
C GLU A 147 -24.81 -2.28 -8.68
N SER A 148 -23.57 -1.95 -9.02
CA SER A 148 -22.70 -1.14 -8.17
C SER A 148 -23.34 0.23 -7.97
N SER A 149 -23.98 0.45 -6.83
CA SER A 149 -24.64 1.72 -6.45
C SER A 149 -23.66 2.84 -6.09
N ARG A 150 -22.35 2.60 -6.16
CA ARG A 150 -21.36 3.69 -6.12
C ARG A 150 -21.20 4.28 -7.51
N GLU A 151 -22.04 5.26 -7.83
CA GLU A 151 -21.71 6.24 -8.87
C GLU A 151 -20.61 7.17 -8.35
N ILE A 152 -19.37 6.72 -8.39
CA ILE A 152 -18.19 7.59 -8.33
C ILE A 152 -17.58 7.52 -9.73
N SER A 153 -17.93 8.49 -10.58
CA SER A 153 -17.55 8.50 -12.00
C SER A 153 -16.04 8.67 -12.24
N ASP A 154 -15.29 9.11 -11.23
CA ASP A 154 -13.83 9.22 -11.25
C ASP A 154 -13.24 8.98 -9.85
N THR A 155 -12.81 7.75 -9.56
CA THR A 155 -12.12 7.44 -8.30
C THR A 155 -10.69 8.01 -8.31
N GLN A 156 -10.47 9.14 -7.64
CA GLN A 156 -9.13 9.68 -7.46
C GLN A 156 -8.34 8.89 -6.40
N ALA A 157 -7.06 8.62 -6.65
CA ALA A 157 -6.16 8.10 -5.61
C ALA A 157 -6.06 9.08 -4.42
N PRO A 158 -5.89 8.59 -3.18
CA PRO A 158 -5.81 9.41 -1.98
C PRO A 158 -4.43 10.11 -1.90
N VAL A 159 -4.25 11.08 -2.79
CA VAL A 159 -3.04 11.88 -2.95
C VAL A 159 -3.35 13.34 -2.66
N LEU A 160 -2.36 14.05 -2.13
CA LEU A 160 -2.43 15.49 -1.92
C LEU A 160 -1.62 16.18 -3.02
N LEU A 161 -2.26 17.07 -3.76
CA LEU A 161 -1.62 17.96 -4.72
C LEU A 161 -1.40 19.32 -4.05
N VAL A 162 -0.17 19.82 -4.09
CA VAL A 162 0.19 21.13 -3.52
C VAL A 162 0.90 21.94 -4.59
N ASP A 163 0.30 23.04 -4.99
CA ASP A 163 0.91 23.94 -5.96
C ASP A 163 1.90 24.89 -5.27
N ASN A 164 2.84 25.46 -6.04
CA ASN A 164 3.74 26.53 -5.58
C ASN A 164 4.57 26.18 -4.33
N VAL A 165 4.99 24.92 -4.17
CA VAL A 165 5.95 24.52 -3.12
C VAL A 165 7.31 25.17 -3.35
N PHE A 166 7.76 25.19 -4.61
CA PHE A 166 8.91 25.97 -5.03
C PHE A 166 8.49 27.09 -5.97
N THR A 167 9.20 28.21 -5.88
CA THR A 167 9.20 29.25 -6.92
C THR A 167 9.93 28.76 -8.16
N ASN A 168 9.67 29.39 -9.31
CA ASN A 168 10.38 29.04 -10.56
C ASN A 168 11.90 29.19 -10.43
N ALA A 169 12.39 30.24 -9.76
CA ALA A 169 13.82 30.45 -9.54
C ALA A 169 14.45 29.33 -8.69
N GLN A 170 13.77 28.88 -7.63
CA GLN A 170 14.23 27.74 -6.84
C GLN A 170 14.27 26.45 -7.68
N CYS A 171 13.29 26.25 -8.58
CA CYS A 171 13.34 25.12 -9.51
C CYS A 171 14.55 25.19 -10.45
N ASP A 172 14.85 26.38 -11.01
CA ASP A 172 16.02 26.58 -11.87
C ASP A 172 17.33 26.27 -11.11
N ASP A 173 17.46 26.76 -9.88
CA ASP A 173 18.63 26.49 -9.03
C ASP A 173 18.82 24.99 -8.77
N ILE A 174 17.73 24.25 -8.52
CA ILE A 174 17.77 22.80 -8.28
C ILE A 174 18.14 22.05 -9.57
N ILE A 175 17.63 22.47 -10.73
CA ILE A 175 17.99 21.88 -12.03
C ILE A 175 19.46 22.17 -12.36
N ALA A 176 19.92 23.40 -12.15
CA ALA A 176 21.31 23.78 -12.32
C ALA A 176 22.23 22.95 -11.40
N HIS A 177 21.81 22.69 -10.15
CA HIS A 177 22.52 21.82 -9.23
C HIS A 177 22.70 20.39 -9.77
N PHE A 178 21.67 19.84 -10.43
CA PHE A 178 21.73 18.54 -11.09
C PHE A 178 22.69 18.57 -12.29
N ASN A 179 22.53 19.56 -13.18
CA ASN A 179 23.30 19.66 -14.43
C ASN A 179 24.80 19.93 -14.19
N ALA A 180 25.16 20.57 -13.08
CA ALA A 180 26.55 20.80 -12.70
C ALA A 180 27.27 19.56 -12.15
N ARG A 181 26.60 18.40 -12.06
CA ARG A 181 27.13 17.17 -11.45
C ARG A 181 26.96 15.99 -12.39
N THR A 182 27.85 15.02 -12.26
CA THR A 182 27.68 13.72 -12.94
C THR A 182 26.48 13.00 -12.33
N SER A 183 25.40 12.89 -13.09
CA SER A 183 24.25 12.07 -12.71
C SER A 183 24.59 10.59 -12.87
N SER A 184 23.92 9.74 -12.09
CA SER A 184 24.10 8.29 -12.16
C SER A 184 22.78 7.58 -12.43
N ARG A 185 22.83 6.45 -13.13
CA ARG A 185 21.61 5.68 -13.38
C ARG A 185 20.98 5.26 -12.05
N SER A 186 19.70 5.57 -11.91
CA SER A 186 18.92 5.25 -10.72
C SER A 186 18.96 3.77 -10.41
N LYS A 187 19.15 3.46 -9.14
CA LYS A 187 19.06 2.10 -8.62
C LYS A 187 17.64 1.76 -8.16
N VAL A 188 17.36 0.46 -8.17
CA VAL A 188 16.16 -0.19 -7.71
C VAL A 188 16.59 -1.15 -6.59
N GLY A 189 16.54 -0.70 -5.33
CA GLY A 189 17.39 -1.29 -4.29
C GLY A 189 18.85 -0.92 -4.54
N ASP A 190 19.74 -1.89 -4.59
CA ASP A 190 21.18 -1.66 -4.79
C ASP A 190 21.67 -1.79 -6.25
N VAL A 191 20.77 -2.18 -7.16
CA VAL A 191 21.10 -2.56 -8.55
C VAL A 191 20.44 -1.62 -9.57
N VAL A 192 21.14 -1.33 -10.66
CA VAL A 192 20.55 -0.67 -11.84
C VAL A 192 19.72 -1.69 -12.60
N ASN A 193 18.41 -1.46 -12.71
CA ASN A 193 17.49 -2.32 -13.46
C ASN A 193 16.69 -1.47 -14.46
N THR A 194 17.20 -1.39 -15.69
CA THR A 194 16.60 -0.60 -16.79
C THR A 194 15.26 -1.15 -17.26
N ALA A 195 14.95 -2.43 -17.01
CA ALA A 195 13.62 -2.98 -17.27
C ALA A 195 12.57 -2.42 -16.29
N SER A 196 12.98 -2.05 -15.08
CA SER A 196 12.11 -1.50 -14.04
C SER A 196 12.07 0.03 -14.03
N LYS A 197 13.21 0.69 -14.26
CA LYS A 197 13.36 2.14 -14.13
C LYS A 197 14.45 2.68 -15.04
N ILE A 198 14.12 3.72 -15.79
CA ILE A 198 15.07 4.49 -16.61
C ILE A 198 14.99 5.94 -16.16
N ARG A 199 15.91 6.34 -15.28
CA ARG A 199 16.02 7.69 -14.73
C ARG A 199 17.43 7.89 -14.20
N ASP A 200 17.97 9.09 -14.31
CA ASP A 200 19.23 9.43 -13.66
C ASP A 200 18.97 10.22 -12.39
N ASP A 201 19.74 9.95 -11.33
CA ASP A 201 19.62 10.60 -10.02
C ASP A 201 20.94 11.28 -9.62
N VAL A 202 20.80 12.45 -8.98
CA VAL A 202 21.84 13.11 -8.19
C VAL A 202 21.33 13.22 -6.75
N PHE A 203 22.07 12.66 -5.79
CA PHE A 203 21.77 12.82 -4.37
C PHE A 203 22.26 14.18 -3.87
N LEU A 204 21.44 14.86 -3.09
CA LEU A 204 21.79 16.15 -2.53
C LEU A 204 22.74 15.99 -1.33
N SER A 205 23.65 16.94 -1.16
CA SER A 205 24.47 17.05 0.05
C SER A 205 23.61 17.37 1.27
N ALA A 206 24.17 17.23 2.48
CA ALA A 206 23.48 17.61 3.70
C ALA A 206 23.09 19.10 3.71
N GLU A 207 23.95 19.97 3.19
CA GLU A 207 23.69 21.40 3.09
C GLU A 207 22.58 21.74 2.10
N ALA A 208 22.67 21.22 0.86
CA ALA A 208 21.62 21.41 -0.13
C ALA A 208 20.28 20.86 0.37
N SER A 209 20.31 19.73 1.08
CA SER A 209 19.09 19.16 1.64
C SER A 209 18.49 20.02 2.77
N ARG A 210 19.31 20.69 3.60
CA ARG A 210 18.81 21.66 4.60
C ARG A 210 18.15 22.87 3.95
N ALA A 211 18.68 23.33 2.81
CA ALA A 211 18.06 24.42 2.05
C ALA A 211 16.67 24.01 1.52
N ILE A 212 16.53 22.77 1.03
CA ILE A 212 15.22 22.20 0.66
C ILE A 212 14.30 22.13 1.89
N ASP A 213 14.78 21.62 3.02
CA ASP A 213 13.99 21.53 4.26
C ASP A 213 13.45 22.91 4.69
N ALA A 214 14.26 23.97 4.59
CA ALA A 214 13.83 25.34 4.92
C ALA A 214 12.66 25.87 4.09
N VAL A 215 12.49 25.35 2.86
CA VAL A 215 11.37 25.72 1.99
C VAL A 215 10.17 24.78 2.22
N THR A 216 10.39 23.47 2.23
CA THR A 216 9.30 22.47 2.34
C THR A 216 8.62 22.51 3.70
N THR A 217 9.34 22.88 4.77
CA THR A 217 8.75 23.10 6.10
C THR A 217 7.73 24.24 6.13
N LYS A 218 7.82 25.19 5.19
CA LYS A 218 6.92 26.36 5.12
C LYS A 218 5.83 26.22 4.06
N SER A 219 6.03 25.35 3.07
CA SER A 219 5.17 25.29 1.87
C SER A 219 4.54 23.93 1.61
N LEU A 220 5.11 22.83 2.11
CA LEU A 220 4.62 21.47 1.85
C LEU A 220 4.17 20.72 3.11
N LEU A 221 5.04 20.61 4.11
CA LEU A 221 4.71 19.97 5.39
C LEU A 221 3.44 20.54 6.04
N PRO A 222 3.11 21.85 5.87
CA PRO A 222 1.88 22.38 6.41
C PRO A 222 0.61 21.78 5.82
N GLU A 223 0.60 21.59 4.52
CA GLU A 223 -0.52 20.98 3.81
C GLU A 223 -0.65 19.51 4.19
N MET A 224 0.47 18.82 4.41
CA MET A 224 0.46 17.45 4.91
C MET A 224 -0.13 17.35 6.32
N GLN A 225 0.20 18.27 7.22
CA GLN A 225 -0.41 18.31 8.54
C GLN A 225 -1.90 18.60 8.46
N ARG A 226 -2.31 19.58 7.65
CA ARG A 226 -3.71 19.98 7.46
C ARG A 226 -4.57 18.83 6.92
N VAL A 227 -4.07 18.10 5.93
CA VAL A 227 -4.86 17.08 5.20
C VAL A 227 -4.75 15.70 5.83
N PHE A 228 -3.58 15.32 6.33
CA PHE A 228 -3.34 13.98 6.86
C PHE A 228 -3.20 13.92 8.38
N GLY A 229 -3.20 15.06 9.09
CA GLY A 229 -2.85 15.10 10.51
C GLY A 229 -1.39 14.68 10.77
N PHE A 230 -0.55 14.68 9.75
CA PHE A 230 0.80 14.12 9.80
C PHE A 230 1.86 15.21 10.03
N VAL A 231 2.66 15.06 11.08
CA VAL A 231 3.81 15.91 11.37
C VAL A 231 5.10 15.15 11.07
N GLY A 232 5.71 15.47 9.93
CA GLY A 232 7.00 14.90 9.54
C GLY A 232 8.14 15.54 10.32
N SER A 233 8.96 14.73 10.99
CA SER A 233 10.16 15.20 11.71
C SER A 233 11.47 14.74 11.08
N HIS A 234 11.40 13.75 10.19
CA HIS A 234 12.54 13.15 9.54
C HIS A 234 12.28 12.93 8.04
N ARG A 235 13.35 12.91 7.26
CA ARG A 235 13.30 12.56 5.85
C ARG A 235 14.58 11.86 5.38
N GLU A 236 14.48 11.10 4.29
CA GLU A 236 15.66 10.55 3.61
C GLU A 236 16.47 11.62 2.87
N THR A 237 17.71 11.32 2.50
CA THR A 237 18.48 12.20 1.62
C THR A 237 17.71 12.46 0.32
N TYR A 238 17.48 13.73 0.00
CA TYR A 238 16.80 14.10 -1.24
C TYR A 238 17.62 13.67 -2.45
N LYS A 239 16.90 13.41 -3.53
CA LYS A 239 17.48 13.18 -4.85
C LYS A 239 16.74 14.01 -5.88
N VAL A 240 17.51 14.58 -6.79
CA VAL A 240 16.98 15.18 -8.01
C VAL A 240 17.09 14.13 -9.10
N GLY A 241 15.97 13.81 -9.74
CA GLY A 241 15.88 12.81 -10.79
C GLY A 241 15.56 13.44 -12.15
N CYS A 242 16.15 12.93 -13.22
CA CYS A 242 15.83 13.31 -14.60
C CYS A 242 15.37 12.08 -15.41
N TYR A 243 14.17 12.15 -15.97
CA TYR A 243 13.69 11.21 -17.00
C TYR A 243 13.87 11.86 -18.38
N ARG A 244 14.63 11.22 -19.26
CA ARG A 244 14.89 11.73 -20.62
C ARG A 244 13.97 11.09 -21.64
N GLY A 245 13.31 11.91 -22.45
CA GLY A 245 12.41 11.45 -23.51
C GLY A 245 13.11 10.61 -24.57
N GLY A 246 14.33 10.99 -24.97
CA GLY A 246 15.14 10.23 -25.93
C GLY A 246 15.52 8.80 -25.46
N GLU A 247 15.38 8.51 -24.16
CA GLU A 247 15.61 7.18 -23.58
C GLU A 247 14.30 6.48 -23.19
N GLY A 248 13.15 7.11 -23.44
CA GLY A 248 11.85 6.64 -22.97
C GLY A 248 11.73 6.58 -21.45
N GLY A 249 12.39 7.49 -20.71
CA GLY A 249 12.54 7.42 -19.25
C GLY A 249 11.22 7.16 -18.50
N PHE A 250 11.19 6.13 -17.66
CA PHE A 250 9.97 5.67 -16.96
C PHE A 250 10.28 5.07 -15.58
N TYR A 251 9.24 4.75 -14.82
CA TYR A 251 9.34 3.88 -13.64
C TYR A 251 8.10 2.97 -13.51
N ARG A 252 8.29 1.64 -13.53
CA ARG A 252 7.20 0.68 -13.37
C ARG A 252 6.46 0.84 -12.04
N PRO A 253 5.22 0.34 -11.94
CA PRO A 253 4.47 0.28 -10.69
C PRO A 253 5.29 -0.35 -9.56
N HIS A 254 5.36 0.36 -8.42
CA HIS A 254 6.04 -0.08 -7.22
C HIS A 254 5.42 0.56 -5.97
N ARG A 255 5.78 0.05 -4.79
CA ARG A 255 5.53 0.68 -3.50
C ARG A 255 6.86 1.16 -2.94
N ASP A 256 6.90 2.34 -2.35
CA ASP A 256 8.12 2.84 -1.69
C ASP A 256 8.33 2.23 -0.32
N LYS A 257 7.25 1.78 0.33
CA LYS A 257 7.26 1.08 1.61
C LYS A 257 7.21 -0.43 1.37
N TYR A 258 7.91 -1.20 2.21
CA TYR A 258 7.95 -2.68 2.16
C TYR A 258 8.37 -3.21 0.78
N ARG A 259 9.53 -2.77 0.30
CA ARG A 259 10.04 -3.09 -1.04
C ARG A 259 11.40 -3.78 -0.96
N GLY A 260 11.64 -4.73 -1.85
CA GLY A 260 12.93 -5.43 -1.99
C GLY A 260 12.98 -6.73 -1.18
N PRO A 261 14.13 -7.44 -1.20
CA PRO A 261 14.29 -8.72 -0.49
C PRO A 261 14.13 -8.56 1.02
N ASN A 262 14.34 -7.35 1.56
CA ASN A 262 14.13 -7.05 2.95
C ASN A 262 13.04 -5.99 3.15
N LEU A 263 11.82 -6.45 3.45
CA LEU A 263 10.67 -5.57 3.66
C LEU A 263 10.86 -4.55 4.80
N LYS A 264 11.78 -4.81 5.74
CA LYS A 264 12.06 -3.92 6.88
C LYS A 264 12.89 -2.69 6.49
N GLU A 265 13.66 -2.76 5.40
CA GLU A 265 14.58 -1.68 5.02
C GLU A 265 13.84 -0.36 4.75
N GLN A 266 12.66 -0.42 4.14
CA GLN A 266 11.90 0.77 3.73
C GLN A 266 10.57 0.89 4.50
N SER A 267 10.37 0.10 5.56
CA SER A 267 9.10 0.03 6.30
C SER A 267 8.80 1.29 7.11
N TYR A 268 9.77 2.18 7.32
CA TYR A 268 9.59 3.43 8.06
C TYR A 268 9.03 4.56 7.19
N ARG A 269 9.08 4.44 5.86
CA ARG A 269 8.52 5.47 4.97
C ARG A 269 7.01 5.56 5.19
N GLN A 270 6.53 6.73 5.60
CA GLN A 270 5.11 7.00 5.80
C GLN A 270 4.52 7.69 4.58
N TYR A 271 5.14 8.78 4.14
CA TYR A 271 4.75 9.52 2.95
C TYR A 271 5.90 9.71 1.98
N SER A 272 5.58 9.56 0.70
CA SER A 272 6.43 9.87 -0.43
C SER A 272 5.91 11.13 -1.09
N TYR A 273 6.80 11.93 -1.65
CA TYR A 273 6.39 13.01 -2.53
C TYR A 273 7.40 13.26 -3.65
N THR A 274 6.87 13.78 -4.75
CA THR A 274 7.69 14.32 -5.84
C THR A 274 7.28 15.75 -6.14
N ILE A 275 8.26 16.63 -6.31
CA ILE A 275 8.05 18.02 -6.74
C ILE A 275 8.52 18.13 -8.18
N ASN A 276 7.65 18.62 -9.07
CA ASN A 276 7.97 18.78 -10.48
C ASN A 276 8.77 20.08 -10.67
N LEU A 277 9.97 19.99 -11.24
CA LEU A 277 10.88 21.15 -11.33
C LEU A 277 10.73 21.92 -12.65
N ASN A 278 10.11 21.32 -13.66
CA ASN A 278 9.96 21.91 -14.98
C ASN A 278 8.66 21.42 -15.66
N GLN A 279 8.33 21.94 -16.84
CA GLN A 279 7.11 21.55 -17.58
C GLN A 279 7.36 21.29 -19.08
N GLU A 280 8.58 21.50 -19.55
CA GLU A 280 9.00 21.44 -20.94
C GLU A 280 9.28 19.97 -21.36
N PHE A 281 8.29 19.09 -21.15
CA PHE A 281 8.35 17.66 -21.50
C PHE A 281 6.97 17.09 -21.84
N GLU A 282 6.95 15.99 -22.60
CA GLU A 282 5.74 15.23 -22.93
C GLU A 282 5.73 13.86 -22.22
N GLY A 283 4.53 13.28 -22.00
CA GLY A 283 4.40 12.04 -21.21
C GLY A 283 4.70 12.25 -19.72
N GLY A 284 5.29 11.25 -19.05
CA GLY A 284 5.87 11.42 -17.70
C GLY A 284 4.90 11.56 -16.52
N GLY A 285 3.60 11.33 -16.72
CA GLY A 285 2.59 11.40 -15.65
C GLY A 285 2.77 10.30 -14.61
N ILE A 286 2.56 10.61 -13.33
CA ILE A 286 2.49 9.62 -12.26
C ILE A 286 1.09 9.02 -12.20
N TYR A 287 0.94 7.73 -11.95
CA TYR A 287 -0.37 7.07 -11.90
C TYR A 287 -0.42 6.05 -10.76
N PHE A 288 -1.63 5.73 -10.32
CA PHE A 288 -1.93 4.88 -9.17
C PHE A 288 -2.94 3.80 -9.58
N PRO A 289 -2.46 2.66 -10.13
CA PRO A 289 -3.32 1.70 -10.82
C PRO A 289 -4.33 0.98 -9.92
N GLU A 290 -4.16 1.04 -8.59
CA GLU A 290 -5.15 0.51 -7.64
C GLU A 290 -6.41 1.39 -7.50
N PHE A 291 -6.38 2.62 -8.02
CA PHE A 291 -7.45 3.61 -7.81
C PHE A 291 -8.08 4.09 -9.10
N SER A 292 -7.28 4.43 -10.11
CA SER A 292 -7.78 4.90 -11.40
C SER A 292 -6.73 4.75 -12.51
N PRO A 293 -7.16 4.58 -13.77
CA PRO A 293 -6.27 4.63 -14.93
C PRO A 293 -5.72 6.04 -15.22
N ASN A 294 -6.27 7.08 -14.58
CA ASN A 294 -5.84 8.46 -14.77
C ASN A 294 -4.42 8.70 -14.22
N PHE A 295 -3.72 9.66 -14.82
CA PHE A 295 -2.42 10.11 -14.35
C PHE A 295 -2.47 11.54 -13.82
N TYR A 296 -1.50 11.88 -12.98
CA TYR A 296 -1.32 13.19 -12.39
C TYR A 296 -0.12 13.89 -13.01
N LYS A 297 -0.30 15.17 -13.31
CA LYS A 297 0.76 16.12 -13.62
C LYS A 297 0.54 17.37 -12.77
N VAL A 298 1.50 17.67 -11.92
CA VAL A 298 1.49 18.87 -11.08
C VAL A 298 2.26 19.99 -11.79
N PRO A 299 1.91 21.27 -11.53
CA PRO A 299 2.60 22.36 -12.17
C PRO A 299 4.09 22.41 -11.79
N ARG A 300 4.87 23.21 -12.51
CA ARG A 300 6.24 23.52 -12.08
C ARG A 300 6.22 24.08 -10.65
N GLY A 301 7.10 23.58 -9.79
CA GLY A 301 7.12 23.89 -8.36
C GLY A 301 6.02 23.22 -7.55
N GLY A 302 5.09 22.49 -8.18
CA GLY A 302 4.03 21.74 -7.52
C GLY A 302 4.49 20.35 -7.07
N ALA A 303 3.90 19.87 -5.97
CA ALA A 303 4.14 18.58 -5.36
C ALA A 303 2.93 17.66 -5.47
N ILE A 304 3.20 16.36 -5.60
CA ILE A 304 2.25 15.30 -5.30
C ILE A 304 2.77 14.51 -4.11
N VAL A 305 1.95 14.40 -3.07
CA VAL A 305 2.24 13.67 -1.82
C VAL A 305 1.28 12.50 -1.71
N PHE A 306 1.80 11.34 -1.33
CA PHE A 306 1.00 10.13 -1.19
C PHE A 306 1.58 9.20 -0.13
N PRO A 307 0.76 8.39 0.55
CA PRO A 307 1.26 7.35 1.45
C PRO A 307 2.22 6.41 0.72
N SER A 308 3.41 6.17 1.28
CA SER A 308 4.49 5.40 0.61
C SER A 308 4.13 3.93 0.32
N HIS A 309 3.02 3.44 0.88
CA HIS A 309 2.52 2.10 0.63
C HIS A 309 1.60 2.00 -0.58
N LEU A 310 1.21 3.11 -1.25
CA LEU A 310 0.40 3.05 -2.46
C LEU A 310 1.21 2.53 -3.65
N LEU A 311 0.59 1.67 -4.46
CA LEU A 311 1.17 1.22 -5.72
C LEU A 311 1.13 2.39 -6.71
N HIS A 312 2.27 2.78 -7.24
CA HIS A 312 2.37 3.91 -8.16
C HIS A 312 3.49 3.72 -9.18
N GLY A 313 3.35 4.36 -10.34
CA GLY A 313 4.33 4.33 -11.42
C GLY A 313 4.42 5.66 -12.14
N VAL A 314 5.39 5.79 -13.03
CA VAL A 314 5.58 6.96 -13.91
C VAL A 314 5.57 6.49 -15.35
N TYR A 315 4.62 7.00 -16.14
CA TYR A 315 4.56 6.74 -17.57
C TYR A 315 5.84 7.23 -18.27
N PRO A 316 6.21 6.62 -19.43
CA PRO A 316 7.35 7.09 -20.20
C PRO A 316 7.26 8.59 -20.50
N VAL A 317 8.38 9.29 -20.34
CA VAL A 317 8.60 10.59 -20.97
C VAL A 317 8.88 10.34 -22.44
N THR A 318 8.16 11.05 -23.32
CA THR A 318 8.23 10.84 -24.77
C THR A 318 9.03 11.92 -25.50
N ALA A 319 9.11 13.12 -24.92
CA ALA A 319 9.92 14.23 -25.42
C ALA A 319 10.38 15.13 -24.28
N GLY A 320 11.52 15.81 -24.47
CA GLY A 320 12.12 16.70 -23.47
C GLY A 320 12.78 15.96 -22.30
N GLU A 321 13.06 16.71 -21.24
CA GLU A 321 13.65 16.19 -20.00
C GLU A 321 12.75 16.58 -18.81
N ARG A 322 12.35 15.59 -18.02
CA ARG A 322 11.51 15.78 -16.84
C ARG A 322 12.37 15.72 -15.58
N TYR A 323 12.51 16.86 -14.91
CA TYR A 323 13.23 17.00 -13.66
C TYR A 323 12.28 16.97 -12.46
N ILE A 324 12.62 16.16 -11.45
CA ILE A 324 11.87 16.07 -10.20
C ILE A 324 12.78 16.09 -8.98
N LEU A 325 12.31 16.66 -7.88
CA LEU A 325 12.82 16.37 -6.55
C LEU A 325 12.01 15.21 -5.95
N VAL A 326 12.67 14.23 -5.33
CA VAL A 326 12.01 13.12 -4.62
C VAL A 326 12.31 13.19 -3.13
N GLY A 327 11.25 13.16 -2.31
CA GLY A 327 11.34 13.12 -0.86
C GLY A 327 10.58 11.94 -0.25
N PHE A 328 11.10 11.43 0.86
CA PHE A 328 10.45 10.45 1.72
C PHE A 328 10.47 10.99 3.14
N VAL A 329 9.30 11.20 3.74
CA VAL A 329 9.14 11.82 5.05
C VAL A 329 8.47 10.85 6.03
N PHE A 330 8.91 10.91 7.28
CA PHE A 330 8.47 10.06 8.37
C PHE A 330 8.61 10.77 9.72
N ASP A 331 7.91 10.27 10.72
CA ASP A 331 7.87 10.83 12.07
C ASP A 331 8.94 10.20 12.99
N GLU A 332 8.95 10.66 14.25
CA GLU A 332 9.88 10.18 15.28
C GLU A 332 9.67 8.69 15.59
N ASN A 333 8.43 8.20 15.60
CA ASN A 333 8.13 6.79 15.87
C ASN A 333 8.72 5.90 14.77
N ALA A 334 8.51 6.29 13.51
CA ALA A 334 9.07 5.64 12.35
C ALA A 334 10.61 5.70 12.33
N GLN A 335 11.21 6.78 12.81
CA GLN A 335 12.67 6.86 13.00
C GLN A 335 13.17 5.87 14.06
N ARG A 336 12.46 5.67 15.17
CA ARG A 336 12.80 4.63 16.16
C ARG A 336 12.73 3.24 15.54
N MET A 337 11.67 2.96 14.77
CA MET A 337 11.57 1.69 14.02
C MET A 337 12.72 1.53 13.03
N ARG A 338 13.06 2.58 12.27
CA ARG A 338 14.18 2.57 11.32
C ARG A 338 15.49 2.18 12.00
N LYS A 339 15.79 2.78 13.16
CA LYS A 339 16.99 2.45 13.96
C LYS A 339 17.00 0.99 14.40
N ALA A 340 15.88 0.48 14.89
CA ALA A 340 15.75 -0.92 15.32
C ALA A 340 15.93 -1.88 14.13
N HIS A 341 15.24 -1.63 13.01
CA HIS A 341 15.31 -2.47 11.83
C HIS A 341 16.70 -2.48 11.19
N LEU A 342 17.35 -1.32 11.02
CA LEU A 342 18.69 -1.26 10.43
C LEU A 342 19.70 -2.12 11.20
N ARG A 343 19.64 -2.10 12.53
CA ARG A 343 20.51 -2.91 13.38
C ARG A 343 20.21 -4.41 13.31
N ASP A 344 18.96 -4.77 13.02
CA ASP A 344 18.52 -6.17 12.90
C ASP A 344 19.01 -6.81 11.60
N PHE A 345 18.92 -6.11 10.45
CA PHE A 345 19.21 -6.74 9.15
C PHE A 345 20.55 -6.37 8.49
N ASP A 346 21.14 -5.23 8.83
CA ASP A 346 22.42 -4.77 8.26
C ASP A 346 23.33 -4.24 9.38
N PRO A 347 23.64 -5.08 10.40
CA PRO A 347 24.33 -4.64 11.62
C PRO A 347 25.70 -4.04 11.31
N GLU A 348 26.39 -4.53 10.27
CA GLU A 348 27.72 -4.08 9.86
C GLU A 348 27.71 -2.65 9.33
N ARG A 349 26.65 -2.23 8.62
CA ARG A 349 26.53 -0.88 8.04
C ARG A 349 25.54 0.01 8.80
N ALA A 350 24.83 -0.52 9.79
CA ALA A 350 23.77 0.17 10.51
C ALA A 350 24.26 1.54 11.03
N GLU A 351 25.39 1.57 11.73
CA GLU A 351 25.90 2.81 12.32
C GLU A 351 26.37 3.82 11.26
N GLU A 352 26.91 3.39 10.13
CA GLU A 352 27.23 4.28 9.00
C GLU A 352 25.95 4.88 8.38
N ARG A 353 24.94 4.04 8.14
CA ARG A 353 23.65 4.45 7.54
C ARG A 353 22.82 5.33 8.50
N LEU A 354 23.02 5.18 9.81
CA LEU A 354 22.38 6.00 10.84
C LEU A 354 23.06 7.36 11.05
N LYS A 355 24.35 7.50 10.72
CA LYS A 355 25.06 8.80 10.76
C LYS A 355 24.56 9.81 9.72
N ARG A 356 23.87 9.34 8.66
CA ARG A 356 23.35 10.24 7.62
C ARG A 356 22.27 11.16 8.21
N PRO A 357 22.40 12.49 8.06
CA PRO A 357 21.45 13.43 8.64
C PRO A 357 20.08 13.24 7.99
N CYS A 358 19.10 12.92 8.81
CA CYS A 358 17.71 12.70 8.41
C CYS A 358 16.71 13.52 9.22
N ALA A 359 17.12 14.08 10.37
CA ALA A 359 16.26 14.96 11.16
C ALA A 359 16.11 16.31 10.46
N ILE A 360 14.87 16.80 10.40
CA ILE A 360 14.55 18.17 10.01
C ILE A 360 14.83 19.07 11.22
N ASP A 361 15.40 20.26 11.00
CA ASP A 361 15.76 21.17 12.09
C ASP A 361 14.53 21.52 12.94
N GLY A 362 14.63 21.28 14.26
CA GLY A 362 13.55 21.53 15.19
C GLY A 362 13.10 23.01 15.25
N ARG A 363 13.99 23.96 14.94
CA ARG A 363 13.66 25.40 14.86
C ARG A 363 12.75 25.66 13.68
N LEU A 364 13.06 25.11 12.50
CA LEU A 364 12.19 25.19 11.32
C LEU A 364 10.82 24.57 11.61
N MET A 365 10.80 23.44 12.33
CA MET A 365 9.56 22.81 12.74
C MET A 365 8.76 23.62 13.76
N SER A 366 9.42 24.34 14.68
CA SER A 366 8.73 25.23 15.62
C SER A 366 8.19 26.51 14.97
N GLU A 367 8.89 27.05 13.97
CA GLU A 367 8.45 28.23 13.22
C GLU A 367 7.18 27.94 12.39
N TYR A 368 7.04 26.70 11.89
CA TYR A 368 5.81 26.25 11.25
C TYR A 368 4.77 25.70 12.25
N GLY A 369 5.21 25.24 13.41
CA GLY A 369 4.42 24.60 14.47
C GLY A 369 3.34 25.46 15.16
N ILE A 370 2.85 26.52 14.52
CA ILE A 370 1.64 27.27 14.93
C ILE A 370 0.40 26.35 15.02
N TYR A 371 0.46 25.12 14.46
CA TYR A 371 -0.55 24.08 14.69
C TYR A 371 -0.34 23.16 15.90
N ARG A 372 0.81 23.23 16.59
CA ARG A 372 0.99 22.54 17.89
C ARG A 372 0.15 23.22 18.97
N GLU A 373 0.04 24.54 18.93
CA GLU A 373 -0.80 25.31 19.86
C GLU A 373 -2.32 25.19 19.58
N SER A 374 -2.75 24.86 18.36
CA SER A 374 -4.18 24.70 18.05
C SER A 374 -4.70 23.29 18.36
N LEU A 375 -3.86 22.26 18.31
CA LEU A 375 -4.25 20.93 18.82
C LEU A 375 -4.26 20.87 20.36
N GLU A 376 -3.37 21.59 21.04
CA GLU A 376 -3.45 21.77 22.50
C GLU A 376 -4.65 22.64 22.93
N ARG A 377 -5.21 23.45 22.02
CA ARG A 377 -6.46 24.23 22.23
C ARG A 377 -7.75 23.51 21.81
N ILE A 378 -7.69 22.44 21.03
CA ILE A 378 -8.86 21.68 20.57
C ILE A 378 -8.87 20.29 21.21
N ALA A 379 -9.09 20.25 22.53
CA ALA A 379 -10.01 19.35 23.23
C ALA A 379 -9.87 19.59 24.75
N PRO A 380 -10.96 19.96 25.45
CA PRO A 380 -12.11 19.06 25.60
C PRO A 380 -13.45 19.81 25.53
N THR A 381 -14.17 19.67 24.42
CA THR A 381 -15.64 19.93 24.39
C THR A 381 -16.37 19.21 23.26
N LEU A 382 -15.77 18.16 22.69
CA LEU A 382 -16.51 17.20 21.87
C LEU A 382 -17.00 16.08 22.80
N THR A 383 -18.10 16.37 23.48
CA THR A 383 -18.88 15.37 24.22
C THR A 383 -19.45 14.40 23.19
N ILE A 384 -18.91 13.18 23.14
CA ILE A 384 -19.60 12.06 22.50
C ILE A 384 -20.86 11.82 23.35
N PRO A 385 -22.07 11.75 22.76
CA PRO A 385 -23.27 11.45 23.53
C PRO A 385 -23.09 10.14 24.29
N SER A 386 -23.28 10.20 25.61
CA SER A 386 -23.22 9.10 26.59
C SER A 386 -23.87 7.76 26.19
N PRO A 387 -24.97 7.69 25.41
CA PRO A 387 -25.67 6.41 25.21
C PRO A 387 -24.86 5.32 24.49
N LEU A 388 -23.82 5.68 23.73
CA LEU A 388 -23.03 4.71 22.96
C LEU A 388 -21.92 4.04 23.79
N ILE A 389 -21.41 4.75 24.80
CA ILE A 389 -20.40 4.22 25.74
C ILE A 389 -21.11 3.38 26.81
N GLU A 390 -22.24 3.86 27.34
CA GLU A 390 -23.04 3.12 28.32
C GLU A 390 -23.49 1.74 27.79
N ARG A 391 -23.88 1.66 26.51
CA ARG A 391 -24.28 0.38 25.88
C ARG A 391 -23.12 -0.58 25.63
N PHE A 392 -21.90 -0.07 25.47
CA PHE A 392 -20.70 -0.87 25.26
C PHE A 392 -20.17 -1.40 26.60
N GLU A 393 -20.27 -0.61 27.67
CA GLU A 393 -19.83 -0.98 29.01
C GLU A 393 -20.86 -1.84 29.76
N SER A 394 -22.16 -1.73 29.41
CA SER A 394 -23.22 -2.59 29.97
C SER A 394 -23.32 -3.97 29.32
N GLY A 395 -22.64 -4.20 28.20
CA GLY A 395 -22.69 -5.48 27.46
C GLY A 395 -23.97 -5.71 26.66
N GLU A 396 -24.68 -4.65 26.26
CA GLU A 396 -25.89 -4.72 25.41
C GLU A 396 -25.59 -4.68 23.89
N LEU A 397 -24.38 -5.04 23.48
CA LEU A 397 -23.95 -5.22 22.08
C LEU A 397 -23.33 -6.59 21.83
#